data_AF-A0A0G1PCV7-F1
#
_entry.id   AF-A0A0G1PCV7-F1
#
_cell.length_a   1.000
_cell.length_b   1.000
_cell.length_c   1.000
_cell.angle_alpha   90.00
_cell.angle_beta   90.00
_cell.angle_gamma   90.00
#
_symmetry.space_group_name_H-M   'P 1'
#
loop_
_entity.id
_entity.type
_entity.pdbx_description
1 polymer ?
#
loop_
_entity_poly.entity_id
_entity_poly.type
_entity_poly.pdbx_seq_one_letter_code
_entity_poly.pdbx_strand_id
1 'polypeptide(L)'
;MNLPPKEKGFTLIELLIAIVIIGVLAGVLIAIINPTAQRNKAADAGVKAAMNKVALATESYVSSYGTIPDEVQFLAALQNVTEFGTSCSTDGAN
;
A
#
# COMPACT_ATOMS: atom_id res chain seq x y z
N MET A 1 -21.00 -54.83 -12.31
CA MET A 1 -20.79 -54.27 -10.97
C MET A 1 -19.84 -53.10 -11.10
N ASN A 2 -20.30 -51.88 -10.84
CA ASN A 2 -19.52 -50.65 -10.96
C ASN A 2 -18.92 -50.32 -9.58
N LEU A 3 -17.60 -50.42 -9.43
CA LEU A 3 -16.92 -50.17 -8.16
C LEU A 3 -16.61 -48.68 -8.00
N PRO A 4 -16.93 -48.07 -6.84
CA PRO A 4 -16.61 -46.67 -6.59
C PRO A 4 -15.09 -46.46 -6.53
N PRO A 5 -14.55 -45.37 -7.12
CA PRO A 5 -13.13 -45.09 -7.09
C PRO A 5 -12.65 -44.86 -5.66
N LYS A 6 -11.55 -45.51 -5.29
CA LYS A 6 -10.93 -45.37 -3.97
C LYS A 6 -10.33 -43.98 -3.82
N GLU A 7 -10.89 -43.17 -2.92
CA GLU A 7 -10.34 -41.85 -2.61
C GLU A 7 -8.92 -42.01 -2.01
N LYS A 8 -7.96 -41.30 -2.59
CA LYS A 8 -6.59 -41.25 -2.08
C LYS A 8 -6.51 -40.17 -1.02
N GLY A 9 -6.27 -40.56 0.23
CA GLY A 9 -6.00 -39.64 1.33
C GLY A 9 -4.59 -39.03 1.24
N PHE A 10 -4.43 -37.83 1.76
CA PHE A 10 -3.16 -37.11 1.87
C PHE A 10 -2.27 -37.80 2.90
N THR A 11 -0.98 -37.97 2.59
CA THR A 11 -0.03 -38.56 3.55
C THR A 11 0.44 -37.51 4.55
N LEU A 12 0.69 -37.92 5.80
CA LEU A 12 1.24 -37.02 6.83
C LEU A 12 2.63 -36.48 6.43
N ILE A 13 3.39 -37.27 5.66
CA ILE A 13 4.70 -36.85 5.17
C ILE A 13 4.57 -35.75 4.10
N GLU A 14 3.56 -35.80 3.22
CA GLU A 14 3.31 -34.71 2.26
C GLU A 14 3.01 -33.40 2.98
N LEU A 15 2.22 -33.44 4.06
CA LEU A 15 1.93 -32.24 4.83
C LEU A 15 3.17 -31.73 5.57
N LEU A 16 3.97 -32.64 6.13
CA LEU A 16 5.20 -32.30 6.85
C LEU A 16 6.24 -31.63 5.94
N ILE A 17 6.51 -32.18 4.75
CA ILE A 17 7.47 -31.53 3.84
C ILE A 17 6.95 -30.18 3.34
N ALA A 18 5.63 -30.04 3.16
CA ALA A 18 5.03 -28.81 2.67
C ALA A 18 5.25 -27.65 3.63
N ILE A 19 5.01 -27.84 4.93
CA ILE A 19 5.23 -26.77 5.93
C ILE A 19 6.72 -26.41 6.07
N VAL A 20 7.62 -27.38 5.89
CA VAL A 20 9.07 -27.14 5.90
C VAL A 20 9.47 -26.27 4.70
N ILE A 21 8.99 -26.61 3.50
CA ILE A 21 9.29 -25.83 2.29
C ILE A 21 8.69 -24.42 2.39
N ILE A 22 7.44 -24.27 2.84
CA ILE A 22 6.79 -22.96 3.02
C ILE A 22 7.56 -22.13 4.05
N GLY A 23 8.03 -22.73 5.15
CA GLY A 23 8.82 -22.04 6.17
C GLY A 23 10.14 -21.50 5.64
N VAL A 24 10.89 -22.29 4.85
CA VAL A 24 12.16 -21.85 4.26
C VAL A 24 11.92 -20.73 3.23
N LEU A 25 10.95 -20.89 2.35
CA LEU A 25 10.62 -19.88 1.34
C LEU A 25 10.17 -18.56 1.98
N ALA A 26 9.34 -18.61 3.02
CA ALA A 26 8.90 -17.42 3.75
C ALA A 26 10.06 -16.69 4.43
N GLY A 27 11.01 -17.43 5.02
CA GLY A 27 12.20 -16.84 5.66
C GLY A 27 13.09 -16.09 4.68
N VAL A 28 13.39 -16.69 3.52
CA VAL A 28 14.20 -16.05 2.48
C VAL A 28 13.51 -14.79 1.92
N LEU A 29 12.19 -14.81 1.77
CA LEU A 29 11.42 -13.68 1.24
C LEU A 29 11.56 -12.43 2.11
N ILE A 30 11.48 -12.59 3.43
CA ILE A 30 11.60 -11.49 4.40
C ILE A 30 13.04 -10.95 4.45
N ALA A 31 14.05 -11.78 4.21
CA ALA A 31 15.44 -11.34 4.16
C ALA A 31 15.75 -10.48 2.91
N ILE A 32 15.09 -10.74 1.79
CA ILE A 32 15.31 -10.03 0.52
C ILE A 32 14.52 -8.71 0.48
N ILE A 33 13.28 -8.73 0.97
CA ILE A 33 12.40 -7.56 0.96
C ILE A 33 12.60 -6.82 2.27
N ASN A 34 13.01 -5.54 2.23
CA ASN A 34 13.01 -4.68 3.42
C ASN A 34 11.59 -4.11 3.64
N PRO A 35 10.72 -4.71 4.47
CA PRO A 35 9.33 -4.27 4.60
C PRO A 35 9.24 -2.84 5.12
N THR A 36 10.16 -2.44 5.99
CA THR A 36 10.22 -1.08 6.55
C THR A 36 10.55 -0.05 5.48
N ALA A 37 11.58 -0.31 4.65
CA ALA A 37 11.94 0.60 3.57
C ALA A 37 10.81 0.73 2.53
N GLN A 38 10.10 -0.38 2.26
CA GLN A 38 8.97 -0.36 1.32
C GLN A 38 7.76 0.39 1.87
N ARG A 39 7.49 0.31 3.17
CA ARG A 39 6.47 1.12 3.85
C ARG A 39 6.80 2.61 3.81
N ASN A 40 8.05 2.97 4.10
CA ASN A 40 8.51 4.36 4.06
C ASN A 40 8.42 4.91 2.62
N LYS A 41 8.88 4.14 1.63
CA LYS A 41 8.75 4.51 0.21
C LYS A 41 7.29 4.67 -0.24
N ALA A 42 6.36 3.88 0.30
CA ALA A 42 4.93 4.03 0.04
C ALA A 42 4.37 5.31 0.69
N ALA A 43 4.79 5.64 1.91
CA ALA A 43 4.43 6.89 2.57
C ALA A 43 4.96 8.11 1.80
N ASP A 44 6.22 8.10 1.38
CA ASP A 44 6.84 9.17 0.59
C ASP A 44 6.16 9.34 -0.78
N ALA A 45 5.86 8.23 -1.46
CA ALA A 45 5.10 8.25 -2.71
C ALA A 45 3.70 8.84 -2.49
N GLY A 46 3.12 8.57 -1.33
CA GLY A 46 1.85 9.14 -0.90
C GLY A 46 1.86 10.64 -0.74
N VAL A 47 2.85 11.16 0.00
CA VAL A 47 3.07 12.60 0.15
C VAL A 47 3.27 13.27 -1.21
N LYS A 48 4.11 12.68 -2.07
CA LYS A 48 4.33 13.20 -3.43
C LYS A 48 3.04 13.23 -4.26
N ALA A 49 2.21 12.18 -4.16
CA ALA A 49 0.93 12.13 -4.86
C ALA A 49 -0.04 13.20 -4.35
N ALA A 50 -0.09 13.43 -3.03
CA ALA A 50 -0.89 14.50 -2.44
C ALA A 50 -0.44 15.89 -2.92
N MET A 51 0.86 16.16 -2.94
CA MET A 51 1.40 17.42 -3.48
C MET A 51 1.03 17.62 -4.95
N ASN A 52 1.15 16.58 -5.77
CA ASN A 52 0.75 16.64 -7.18
C ASN A 52 -0.76 16.93 -7.34
N LYS A 53 -1.61 16.36 -6.49
CA LYS A 53 -3.06 16.65 -6.51
C LYS A 53 -3.35 18.11 -6.19
N VAL A 54 -2.65 18.68 -5.20
CA VAL A 54 -2.80 20.11 -4.84
C VAL A 54 -2.33 21.01 -5.98
N ALA A 55 -1.20 20.69 -6.61
CA ALA A 55 -0.70 21.42 -7.78
C ALA A 55 -1.71 21.39 -8.93
N LEU A 56 -2.21 20.20 -9.29
CA LEU A 56 -3.21 20.03 -10.35
C LEU A 56 -4.53 20.75 -10.02
N ALA A 57 -4.99 20.71 -8.77
CA ALA A 57 -6.19 21.42 -8.34
C ALA A 57 -6.02 22.95 -8.48
N THR A 58 -4.83 23.45 -8.14
CA THR A 58 -4.50 24.87 -8.27
C THR A 58 -4.42 25.30 -9.74
N GLU A 59 -3.75 24.50 -10.59
CA GLU A 59 -3.70 24.74 -12.04
C GLU A 59 -5.09 24.70 -12.69
N SER A 60 -5.91 23.72 -12.31
CA SER A 60 -7.30 23.62 -12.78
C SER A 60 -8.13 24.84 -12.38
N TYR A 61 -7.92 25.36 -11.18
CA TYR A 61 -8.59 26.56 -10.70
C TYR A 61 -8.15 27.80 -11.49
N VAL A 62 -6.85 28.00 -11.68
CA VAL A 62 -6.31 29.11 -12.48
C VAL A 62 -6.79 29.02 -13.92
N SER A 63 -6.88 27.82 -14.51
CA SER A 63 -7.44 27.63 -15.85
C SER A 63 -8.92 27.99 -15.96
N SER A 64 -9.68 27.87 -14.87
CA SER A 64 -11.13 28.11 -14.86
C SER A 64 -11.47 29.58 -14.56
N TYR A 65 -10.72 30.20 -13.65
CA TYR A 65 -11.04 31.53 -13.11
C TYR A 65 -10.00 32.60 -13.45
N GLY A 66 -8.85 32.23 -14.04
CA GLY A 66 -7.79 33.15 -14.43
C GLY A 66 -6.98 33.73 -13.26
N THR A 67 -7.31 33.35 -12.02
CA THR A 67 -6.66 33.82 -10.79
C THR A 67 -6.26 32.66 -9.91
N ILE A 68 -5.26 32.86 -9.05
CA ILE A 68 -4.87 31.89 -8.02
C ILE A 68 -6.00 31.85 -6.97
N PRO A 69 -6.34 30.67 -6.41
CA PRO A 69 -7.36 30.58 -5.36
C PRO A 69 -6.93 31.39 -4.12
N ASP A 70 -7.91 32.04 -3.48
CA ASP A 70 -7.72 32.65 -2.17
C ASP A 70 -7.53 31.57 -1.07
N GLU A 71 -7.13 31.99 0.15
CA GLU A 71 -6.87 31.08 1.27
C GLU A 71 -8.07 30.19 1.60
N VAL A 72 -9.30 30.72 1.52
CA VAL A 72 -10.53 30.00 1.86
C VAL A 72 -10.83 28.92 0.81
N GLN A 73 -10.66 29.24 -0.46
CA GLN A 73 -10.89 28.33 -1.57
C GLN A 73 -9.80 27.25 -1.66
N PHE A 74 -8.56 27.59 -1.31
CA PHE A 74 -7.47 26.63 -1.19
C PHE A 74 -7.72 25.63 -0.06
N LEU A 75 -8.15 26.10 1.12
CA LEU A 75 -8.48 25.23 2.26
C LEU A 75 -9.67 24.31 1.97
N ALA A 76 -10.69 24.79 1.25
CA ALA A 76 -11.81 23.96 0.82
C ALA A 76 -11.38 22.86 -0.17
N ALA A 77 -10.46 23.16 -1.09
CA ALA A 77 -9.92 22.17 -2.03
C ALA A 77 -9.03 21.12 -1.34
N LEU A 78 -8.33 21.50 -0.27
CA LEU A 78 -7.49 20.60 0.52
C LEU A 78 -8.28 19.53 1.29
N GLN A 79 -9.54 19.80 1.67
CA GLN A 79 -10.39 18.81 2.35
C GLN A 79 -10.67 17.57 1.48
N ASN A 80 -10.62 17.68 0.14
CA ASN A 80 -10.69 16.53 -0.76
C ASN A 80 -9.36 15.76 -0.89
N VAL A 81 -8.28 16.26 -0.29
CA VAL A 81 -6.94 15.64 -0.30
C VAL A 81 -6.67 14.89 1.01
N THR A 82 -7.42 15.16 2.08
CA THR A 82 -7.20 14.59 3.43
C THR A 82 -7.54 13.11 3.59
N GLU A 83 -8.16 12.46 2.60
CA GLU A 83 -8.35 11.00 2.61
C GLU A 83 -7.07 10.22 2.27
N PHE A 84 -6.02 10.91 1.83
CA PHE A 84 -4.74 10.25 1.57
C PHE A 84 -4.06 9.98 2.92
N GLY A 85 -4.20 8.74 3.42
CA GLY A 85 -3.75 8.19 4.71
C GLY A 85 -2.28 8.39 5.07
N THR A 86 -1.84 9.64 5.08
CA THR A 86 -0.53 10.12 5.49
C THR A 86 -0.65 10.39 6.97
N SER A 87 -0.63 9.34 7.78
CA SER A 87 -0.16 9.50 9.14
C SER A 87 1.32 9.89 8.99
N CYS A 88 1.62 11.18 9.03
CA CYS A 88 2.96 11.62 9.39
C CYS A 88 3.14 11.28 10.88
N SER A 89 3.38 9.99 11.17
CA SER A 89 3.70 9.60 12.53
C SER A 89 5.10 10.13 12.83
N THR A 90 5.18 10.97 13.85
CA THR A 90 6.43 11.50 14.40
C THR A 90 7.21 10.45 15.21
N ASP A 91 6.89 9.16 15.10
CA ASP A 91 7.48 8.04 15.87
C ASP A 91 8.93 7.68 15.47
N GLY A 92 9.75 8.68 15.13
CA GLY A 92 11.16 8.52 14.78
C GLY A 92 12.09 9.61 15.33
N ALA A 93 11.62 10.46 16.24
CA ALA A 93 12.44 11.45 16.92
C ALA A 93 12.67 11.06 18.40
N ASN A 94 13.59 10.10 18.59
CA ASN A 94 14.09 9.52 19.85
C ASN A 94 13.14 8.58 20.60
#